data_AF-A0A8C2D9F1-F1
#
_entry.id   AF-A0A8C2D9F1-F1
#
_cell.length_a   1.000
_cell.length_b   1.000
_cell.length_c   1.000
_cell.angle_alpha   90.00
_cell.angle_beta   90.00
_cell.angle_gamma   90.00
#
_symmetry.space_group_name_H-M   'P 1'
#
loop_
_entity.id
_entity.type
_entity.pdbx_description
1 polymer ?
#
loop_
_entity_poly.entity_id
_entity_poly.type
_entity_poly.pdbx_seq_one_letter_code
_entity_poly.pdbx_strand_id
1 'polypeptide(L)'
;MHGRVKVKSTAQQEEEKRKEREKKLKAFVSARDAVLRKRSAGEHDEEALQLTQQLLSSNPDFATLWNYRREVLLQLETSREKDEVQKLYESELHFIEACLKVNPKSYGCWHHRSWVNTRLPQPDWTRELGLCDRCLSLDERNFHCWDYRRVVVKESGVSVEQELQFTDRLIGSNFSNYSSWHYRSTLLPQLHPQPAPDSASNTSPSPTASPQIHSHRVCEEQLLKDQLLVCVCGRSELSVEKSSVLQAELQSCNQLLELEPQNKWCLLTIILLMRALDPLGHEKETLAHFQTLKEVDPMRSSYYSDLCSKFLIENTILKMEYAEVRVFSLSNKNLTTLCHLDQLLLVTHINLSSNQLLRLPPQFAMLQCLEVLEADDNAIESLEGLYHLPKLEEVSLRNNQICKLSDLESLASCTKLTRLDLRGNPVHKTANIDSELSQLLPLVTALSL
;
A
#
# COMPACT_ATOMS: atom_id res chain seq x y z
N MET A 1 6.03 -15.62 -19.37
CA MET A 1 4.92 -15.18 -20.24
C MET A 1 4.99 -13.70 -20.64
N HIS A 2 6.07 -12.96 -20.34
CA HIS A 2 6.14 -11.51 -20.56
C HIS A 2 7.07 -11.13 -21.72
N GLY A 3 6.83 -9.97 -22.33
CA GLY A 3 7.75 -9.34 -23.30
C GLY A 3 7.90 -10.05 -24.66
N ARG A 4 7.09 -11.07 -24.97
CA ARG A 4 7.15 -11.74 -26.28
C ARG A 4 6.54 -10.87 -27.37
N VAL A 5 7.39 -10.20 -28.13
CA VAL A 5 6.99 -9.45 -29.33
C VAL A 5 6.38 -10.42 -30.34
N LYS A 6 5.17 -10.10 -30.82
CA LYS A 6 4.53 -10.85 -31.92
C LYS A 6 5.26 -10.51 -33.22
N VAL A 7 6.16 -11.39 -33.65
CA VAL A 7 6.81 -11.29 -34.97
C VAL A 7 5.94 -12.00 -35.99
N LYS A 8 5.58 -11.32 -37.08
CA LYS A 8 4.92 -11.95 -38.23
C LYS A 8 5.95 -12.85 -38.94
N SER A 9 5.84 -14.16 -38.76
CA SER A 9 6.64 -15.16 -39.46
C SER A 9 5.94 -15.65 -40.72
N THR A 10 6.72 -16.10 -41.71
CA THR A 10 6.16 -16.82 -42.85
C THR A 10 5.72 -18.22 -42.42
N ALA A 11 4.75 -18.82 -43.13
CA ALA A 11 4.24 -20.16 -42.82
C ALA A 11 5.37 -21.23 -42.76
N GLN A 12 6.40 -21.09 -43.61
CA GLN A 12 7.56 -21.97 -43.60
C GLN A 12 8.41 -21.83 -42.32
N GLN A 13 8.67 -20.60 -41.87
CA GLN A 13 9.41 -20.35 -40.64
C GLN A 13 8.63 -20.80 -39.39
N GLU A 14 7.30 -20.73 -39.41
CA GLU A 14 6.45 -21.25 -38.34
C GLU A 14 6.52 -22.77 -38.26
N GLU A 15 6.49 -23.44 -39.41
CA GLU A 15 6.60 -24.89 -39.49
C GLU A 15 7.96 -25.41 -39.00
N GLU A 16 9.06 -24.75 -39.39
CA GLU A 16 10.40 -25.08 -38.91
C GLU A 16 10.52 -24.89 -37.40
N LYS A 17 10.04 -23.76 -36.86
CA LYS A 17 10.00 -23.50 -35.41
C LYS A 17 9.12 -24.52 -34.68
N ARG A 18 8.01 -24.96 -35.28
CA ARG A 18 7.13 -25.98 -34.71
C ARG A 18 7.86 -27.32 -34.58
N LYS A 19 8.49 -27.79 -35.66
CA LYS A 19 9.27 -29.05 -35.65
C LYS A 19 10.42 -29.00 -34.64
N GLU A 20 11.12 -27.88 -34.53
CA GLU A 20 12.19 -27.71 -33.55
C GLU A 20 11.66 -27.78 -32.11
N ARG A 21 10.53 -27.10 -31.83
CA ARG A 21 9.88 -27.14 -30.52
C ARG A 21 9.38 -28.53 -30.16
N GLU A 22 8.79 -29.26 -31.10
CA GLU A 22 8.35 -30.65 -30.89
C GLU A 22 9.51 -31.58 -30.55
N LYS A 23 10.65 -31.45 -31.25
CA LYS A 23 11.86 -32.22 -30.93
C LYS A 23 12.37 -31.91 -29.53
N LYS A 24 12.46 -30.62 -29.16
CA LYS A 24 12.86 -30.18 -27.81
C LYS A 24 11.88 -30.65 -26.74
N LEU A 25 10.58 -30.58 -27.02
CA LEU A 25 9.53 -31.04 -26.11
C LEU A 25 9.60 -32.55 -25.87
N LYS A 26 9.81 -33.35 -26.92
CA LYS A 26 9.97 -34.81 -26.78
C LYS A 26 11.17 -35.18 -25.90
N ALA A 27 12.30 -34.51 -26.11
CA ALA A 27 13.49 -34.70 -25.27
C ALA A 27 13.22 -34.29 -23.81
N PHE A 28 12.58 -33.14 -23.61
CA PHE A 28 12.21 -32.63 -22.27
C PHE A 28 11.26 -33.59 -21.53
N VAL A 29 10.22 -34.09 -22.22
CA VAL A 29 9.26 -35.04 -21.64
C VAL A 29 9.96 -36.35 -21.25
N SER A 30 10.81 -36.89 -22.13
CA SER A 30 11.57 -38.10 -21.84
C SER A 30 12.48 -37.94 -20.61
N ALA A 31 13.21 -36.82 -20.52
CA ALA A 31 14.07 -36.54 -19.38
C ALA A 31 13.26 -36.30 -18.09
N ARG A 32 12.13 -35.58 -18.17
CA ARG A 32 11.21 -35.39 -17.04
C ARG A 32 10.72 -36.73 -16.50
N ASP A 33 10.25 -37.62 -17.38
CA ASP A 33 9.68 -38.90 -16.97
C ASP A 33 10.75 -39.82 -16.37
N ALA A 34 11.99 -39.77 -16.87
CA ALA A 34 13.12 -40.46 -16.25
C ALA A 34 13.37 -39.95 -14.82
N VAL A 35 13.42 -38.63 -14.61
CA VAL A 35 13.61 -38.03 -13.28
C VAL A 35 12.49 -38.41 -12.32
N LEU A 36 11.22 -38.34 -12.77
CA LEU A 36 10.09 -38.69 -11.92
C LEU A 36 10.08 -40.18 -11.55
N ARG A 37 10.50 -41.07 -12.47
CA ARG A 37 10.67 -42.49 -12.17
C ARG A 37 11.76 -42.73 -11.12
N LYS A 38 12.96 -42.13 -11.28
CA LYS A 38 14.04 -42.25 -10.28
C LYS A 38 13.58 -41.76 -8.90
N ARG A 39 12.88 -40.62 -8.84
CA ARG A 39 12.30 -40.12 -7.59
C ARG A 39 11.30 -41.10 -6.98
N SER A 40 10.39 -41.67 -7.77
CA SER A 40 9.41 -42.65 -7.28
C SER A 40 10.03 -43.96 -6.80
N ALA A 41 11.20 -44.32 -7.33
CA ALA A 41 11.98 -45.48 -6.91
C ALA A 41 12.86 -45.20 -5.66
N GLY A 42 12.91 -43.95 -5.17
CA GLY A 42 13.75 -43.55 -4.04
C GLY A 42 15.24 -43.48 -4.38
N GLU A 43 15.59 -43.34 -5.66
CA GLU A 43 16.97 -43.23 -6.12
C GLU A 43 17.50 -41.81 -5.87
N HIS A 44 18.46 -41.67 -4.95
CA HIS A 44 19.05 -40.38 -4.55
C HIS A 44 20.55 -40.31 -4.88
N ASP A 45 20.88 -40.31 -6.17
CA ASP A 45 22.25 -40.40 -6.69
C ASP A 45 22.70 -39.14 -7.47
N GLU A 46 23.98 -39.08 -7.85
CA GLU A 46 24.49 -37.97 -8.67
C GLU A 46 23.87 -37.92 -10.07
N GLU A 47 23.40 -39.05 -10.60
CA GLU A 47 22.70 -39.10 -11.88
C GLU A 47 21.39 -38.30 -11.80
N ALA A 48 20.64 -38.39 -10.69
CA ALA A 48 19.46 -37.59 -10.44
C ALA A 48 19.76 -36.08 -10.44
N LEU A 49 20.92 -35.66 -9.90
CA LEU A 49 21.38 -34.26 -10.00
C LEU A 49 21.68 -33.87 -11.45
N GLN A 50 22.34 -34.72 -12.23
CA GLN A 50 22.63 -34.41 -13.63
C GLN A 50 21.35 -34.28 -14.48
N LEU A 51 20.40 -35.20 -14.31
CA LEU A 51 19.14 -35.19 -15.05
C LEU A 51 18.27 -33.98 -14.68
N THR A 52 18.15 -33.65 -13.39
CA THR A 52 17.42 -32.45 -12.97
C THR A 52 18.09 -31.16 -13.43
N GLN A 53 19.42 -31.11 -13.48
CA GLN A 53 20.19 -29.98 -14.00
C GLN A 53 19.88 -29.71 -15.47
N GLN A 54 19.78 -30.74 -16.31
CA GLN A 54 19.44 -30.59 -17.73
C GLN A 54 18.08 -29.90 -17.93
N LEU A 55 17.09 -30.28 -17.12
CA LEU A 55 15.73 -29.74 -17.18
C LEU A 55 15.67 -28.30 -16.63
N LEU A 56 16.26 -28.07 -15.46
CA LEU A 56 16.23 -26.79 -14.75
C LEU A 56 17.10 -25.71 -15.42
N SER A 57 18.16 -26.11 -16.15
CA SER A 57 18.94 -25.18 -16.98
C SER A 57 18.10 -24.53 -18.08
N SER A 58 17.05 -25.22 -18.55
CA SER A 58 16.14 -24.70 -19.58
C SER A 58 14.88 -24.08 -18.98
N ASN A 59 14.37 -24.65 -17.88
CA ASN A 59 13.17 -24.18 -17.19
C ASN A 59 13.37 -24.22 -15.66
N PRO A 60 13.95 -23.15 -15.07
CA PRO A 60 14.20 -23.09 -13.64
C PRO A 60 12.92 -23.02 -12.79
N ASP A 61 11.75 -22.79 -13.38
CA ASP A 61 10.49 -22.67 -12.63
C ASP A 61 9.79 -24.01 -12.38
N PHE A 62 10.42 -25.14 -12.73
CA PHE A 62 9.89 -26.47 -12.40
C PHE A 62 10.18 -26.80 -10.93
N ALA A 63 9.33 -26.29 -10.04
CA ALA A 63 9.50 -26.38 -8.57
C ALA A 63 9.77 -27.80 -8.04
N THR A 64 9.07 -28.82 -8.56
CA THR A 64 9.22 -30.21 -8.12
C THR A 64 10.64 -30.74 -8.31
N LEU A 65 11.37 -30.28 -9.33
CA LEU A 65 12.74 -30.71 -9.56
C LEU A 65 13.68 -30.14 -8.50
N TRP A 66 13.46 -28.91 -8.04
CA TRP A 66 14.20 -28.36 -6.90
C TRP A 66 13.94 -29.15 -5.62
N ASN A 67 12.71 -29.60 -5.38
CA ASN A 67 12.39 -30.45 -4.23
C ASN A 67 13.18 -31.76 -4.29
N TYR A 68 13.17 -32.42 -5.45
CA TYR A 68 13.92 -33.66 -5.64
C TYR A 68 15.43 -33.45 -5.51
N ARG A 69 15.98 -32.36 -6.04
CA ARG A 69 17.39 -32.00 -5.82
C ARG A 69 17.73 -31.88 -4.34
N ARG A 70 16.86 -31.26 -3.52
CA ARG A 70 17.06 -31.20 -2.06
C ARG A 70 17.06 -32.58 -1.42
N GLU A 71 16.14 -33.45 -1.79
CA GLU A 71 16.11 -34.84 -1.31
C GLU A 71 17.42 -35.57 -1.60
N VAL A 72 17.93 -35.45 -2.84
CA VAL A 72 19.20 -36.04 -3.25
C VAL A 72 20.38 -35.43 -2.48
N LEU A 73 20.46 -34.10 -2.39
CA LEU A 73 21.54 -33.40 -1.68
C LEU A 73 21.59 -33.77 -0.20
N LEU A 74 20.43 -33.89 0.46
CA LEU A 74 20.35 -34.32 1.86
C LEU A 74 20.87 -35.75 2.06
N GLN A 75 20.57 -36.66 1.11
CA GLN A 75 21.11 -38.02 1.17
C GLN A 75 22.64 -38.02 0.99
N LEU A 76 23.15 -37.26 0.01
CA LEU A 76 24.59 -37.16 -0.25
C LEU A 76 25.34 -36.51 0.93
N GLU A 77 24.73 -35.52 1.59
CA GLU A 77 25.27 -34.87 2.80
C GLU A 77 25.58 -35.88 3.90
N THR A 78 24.70 -36.85 4.15
CA THR A 78 24.90 -37.86 5.22
C THR A 78 26.04 -38.84 4.96
N SER A 79 26.52 -38.95 3.73
CA SER A 79 27.51 -39.96 3.33
C SER A 79 28.90 -39.38 3.05
N ARG A 80 29.07 -38.06 3.19
CA ARG A 80 30.27 -37.31 2.80
C ARG A 80 30.91 -36.60 3.97
N GLU A 81 32.22 -36.37 3.87
CA GLU A 81 32.94 -35.55 4.83
C GLU A 81 32.66 -34.06 4.63
N LYS A 82 32.94 -33.24 5.64
CA LYS A 82 32.62 -31.79 5.62
C LYS A 82 33.18 -31.06 4.40
N ASP A 83 34.41 -31.38 3.99
CA ASP A 83 35.06 -30.73 2.84
C ASP A 83 34.42 -31.14 1.50
N GLU A 84 33.92 -32.37 1.41
CA GLU A 84 33.18 -32.84 0.24
C GLU A 84 31.77 -32.24 0.18
N VAL A 85 31.12 -32.08 1.34
CA VAL A 85 29.83 -31.38 1.47
C VAL A 85 29.96 -29.91 1.07
N GLN A 86 31.03 -29.23 1.50
CA GLN A 86 31.33 -27.86 1.07
C GLN A 86 31.41 -27.76 -0.45
N LYS A 87 32.22 -28.61 -1.11
CA LYS A 87 32.37 -28.63 -2.57
C LYS A 87 31.06 -28.96 -3.29
N LEU A 88 30.27 -29.89 -2.74
CA LEU A 88 28.97 -30.26 -3.29
C LEU A 88 28.04 -29.05 -3.36
N TYR A 89 27.86 -28.33 -2.25
CA TYR A 89 27.00 -27.16 -2.20
C TYR A 89 27.56 -25.96 -2.95
N GLU A 90 28.88 -25.76 -2.99
CA GLU A 90 29.50 -24.75 -3.84
C GLU A 90 29.22 -25.01 -5.33
N SER A 91 29.29 -26.26 -5.79
CA SER A 91 28.92 -26.63 -7.16
C SER A 91 27.44 -26.35 -7.43
N GLU A 92 26.57 -26.59 -6.44
CA GLU A 92 25.14 -26.28 -6.51
C GLU A 92 24.89 -24.77 -6.64
N LEU A 93 25.63 -23.93 -5.90
CA LEU A 93 25.53 -22.47 -6.03
C LEU A 93 25.91 -21.96 -7.42
N HIS A 94 26.92 -22.56 -8.07
CA HIS A 94 27.28 -22.23 -9.45
C HIS A 94 26.19 -22.60 -10.44
N PHE A 95 25.57 -23.78 -10.25
CA PHE A 95 24.45 -24.21 -11.06
C PHE A 95 23.23 -23.27 -10.91
N ILE A 96 22.88 -22.90 -9.68
CA ILE A 96 21.78 -21.96 -9.43
C ILE A 96 22.06 -20.59 -10.07
N GLU A 97 23.30 -20.10 -10.02
CA GLU A 97 23.68 -18.85 -10.69
C GLU A 97 23.46 -18.92 -12.21
N ALA A 98 23.74 -20.08 -12.83
CA ALA A 98 23.42 -20.29 -14.25
C ALA A 98 21.90 -20.28 -14.50
N CYS A 99 21.10 -20.89 -13.63
CA CYS A 99 19.63 -20.83 -13.71
C CYS A 99 19.08 -19.40 -13.53
N LEU A 100 19.65 -18.60 -12.64
CA LEU A 100 19.27 -17.20 -12.43
C LEU A 100 19.57 -16.33 -13.66
N LYS A 101 20.60 -16.66 -14.45
CA LYS A 101 20.85 -15.99 -15.75
C LYS A 101 19.75 -16.29 -16.77
N VAL A 102 19.10 -17.44 -16.68
CA VAL A 102 17.97 -17.82 -17.56
C VAL A 102 16.68 -17.14 -17.11
N ASN A 103 16.37 -17.18 -15.82
CA ASN A 103 15.25 -16.46 -15.25
C ASN A 103 15.62 -15.85 -13.88
N PRO A 104 15.98 -14.56 -13.83
CA PRO A 104 16.36 -13.88 -12.58
C PRO A 104 15.17 -13.65 -11.63
N LYS A 105 13.94 -13.98 -12.07
CA LYS A 105 12.69 -13.85 -11.32
C LYS A 105 12.12 -15.22 -10.91
N SER A 106 12.93 -16.26 -10.95
CA SER A 106 12.53 -17.61 -10.55
C SER A 106 12.49 -17.75 -9.03
N TYR A 107 11.29 -17.89 -8.46
CA TYR A 107 11.11 -18.17 -7.03
C TYR A 107 11.86 -19.44 -6.60
N GLY A 108 11.80 -20.50 -7.42
CA GLY A 108 12.46 -21.78 -7.13
C GLY A 108 13.97 -21.63 -6.98
N CYS A 109 14.61 -20.85 -7.85
CA CYS A 109 16.05 -20.60 -7.78
C CYS A 109 16.45 -19.86 -6.51
N TRP A 110 15.81 -18.72 -6.22
CA TRP A 110 16.14 -17.90 -5.05
C TRP A 110 15.90 -18.65 -3.74
N HIS A 111 14.78 -19.37 -3.65
CA HIS A 111 14.46 -20.19 -2.47
C HIS A 111 15.48 -21.32 -2.30
N HIS A 112 15.80 -22.05 -3.37
CA HIS A 112 16.78 -23.15 -3.33
C HIS A 112 18.18 -22.63 -2.98
N ARG A 113 18.57 -21.47 -3.49
CA ARG A 113 19.84 -20.82 -3.13
C ARG A 113 19.93 -20.47 -1.65
N SER A 114 18.86 -19.90 -1.10
CA SER A 114 18.77 -19.62 0.34
C SER A 114 18.91 -20.91 1.16
N TRP A 115 18.20 -21.98 0.76
CA TRP A 115 18.32 -23.28 1.40
C TRP A 115 19.73 -23.89 1.32
N VAL A 116 20.44 -23.72 0.19
CA VAL A 116 21.83 -24.20 0.08
C VAL A 116 22.74 -23.46 1.05
N ASN A 117 22.62 -22.13 1.17
CA ASN A 117 23.48 -21.35 2.05
C ASN A 117 23.30 -21.67 3.54
N THR A 118 22.10 -22.06 3.98
CA THR A 118 21.88 -22.48 5.38
C THR A 118 22.48 -23.86 5.70
N ARG A 119 22.91 -24.60 4.67
CA ARG A 119 23.51 -25.94 4.78
C ARG A 119 25.01 -25.97 4.53
N LEU A 120 25.57 -24.92 3.94
CA LEU A 120 27.01 -24.81 3.74
C LEU A 120 27.74 -24.82 5.09
N PRO A 121 28.75 -25.69 5.28
CA PRO A 121 29.59 -25.67 6.47
C PRO A 121 30.27 -24.30 6.69
N GLN A 122 30.71 -23.66 5.61
CA GLN A 122 31.29 -22.31 5.61
C GLN A 122 30.68 -21.48 4.47
N PRO A 123 29.61 -20.72 4.73
CA PRO A 123 29.01 -19.84 3.74
C PRO A 123 29.88 -18.61 3.46
N ASP A 124 30.09 -18.29 2.18
CA ASP A 124 30.78 -17.07 1.75
C ASP A 124 29.76 -15.95 1.49
N TRP A 125 29.45 -15.19 2.53
CA TRP A 125 28.50 -14.08 2.44
C TRP A 125 29.00 -12.92 1.57
N THR A 126 30.31 -12.76 1.41
CA THR A 126 30.88 -11.71 0.54
C THR A 126 30.55 -12.01 -0.92
N ARG A 127 30.66 -13.27 -1.33
CA ARG A 127 30.23 -13.73 -2.66
C ARG A 127 28.74 -13.49 -2.88
N GLU A 128 27.89 -13.77 -1.89
CA GLU A 128 26.44 -13.63 -2.01
C GLU A 128 25.98 -12.17 -2.08
N LEU A 129 26.57 -11.28 -1.28
CA LEU A 129 26.35 -9.83 -1.44
C LEU A 129 26.84 -9.34 -2.80
N GLY A 130 28.00 -9.81 -3.26
CA GLY A 130 28.51 -9.51 -4.60
C GLY A 130 27.60 -10.01 -5.73
N LEU A 131 26.91 -11.15 -5.56
CA LEU A 131 25.89 -11.61 -6.49
C LEU A 131 24.69 -10.66 -6.49
N CYS A 132 24.22 -10.24 -5.31
CA CYS A 132 23.11 -9.29 -5.20
C CYS A 132 23.44 -7.98 -5.91
N ASP A 133 24.64 -7.44 -5.71
CA ASP A 133 25.10 -6.22 -6.38
C ASP A 133 25.08 -6.38 -7.91
N ARG A 134 25.59 -7.50 -8.44
CA ARG A 134 25.53 -7.79 -9.89
C ARG A 134 24.09 -7.90 -10.39
N CYS A 135 23.23 -8.63 -9.69
CA CYS A 135 21.84 -8.81 -10.09
C CYS A 135 21.06 -7.48 -10.09
N LEU A 136 21.26 -6.63 -9.07
CA LEU A 136 20.63 -5.32 -8.97
C LEU A 136 21.22 -4.31 -9.95
N SER A 137 22.48 -4.45 -10.37
CA SER A 137 23.02 -3.64 -11.47
C SER A 137 22.36 -3.93 -12.82
N LEU A 138 21.80 -5.14 -13.00
CA LEU A 138 21.11 -5.56 -14.23
C LEU A 138 19.61 -5.25 -14.20
N ASP A 139 18.96 -5.49 -13.05
CA ASP A 139 17.56 -5.14 -12.80
C ASP A 139 17.43 -4.65 -11.36
N GLU A 140 17.56 -3.34 -11.18
CA GLU A 140 17.54 -2.66 -9.88
C GLU A 140 16.18 -2.79 -9.16
N ARG A 141 15.13 -3.20 -9.88
CA ARG A 141 13.77 -3.40 -9.36
C ARG A 141 13.43 -4.87 -9.16
N ASN A 142 14.41 -5.76 -9.28
CA ASN A 142 14.22 -7.18 -9.01
C ASN A 142 13.99 -7.42 -7.52
N PHE A 143 12.73 -7.43 -7.10
CA PHE A 143 12.36 -7.62 -5.70
C PHE A 143 12.85 -8.95 -5.13
N HIS A 144 12.97 -10.02 -5.94
CA HIS A 144 13.51 -11.30 -5.45
C HIS A 144 14.97 -11.17 -5.00
N CYS A 145 15.76 -10.38 -5.74
CA CYS A 145 17.14 -10.11 -5.36
C CYS A 145 17.21 -9.22 -4.11
N TRP A 146 16.31 -8.24 -3.98
CA TRP A 146 16.18 -7.43 -2.76
C TRP A 146 15.81 -8.29 -1.54
N ASP A 147 14.84 -9.18 -1.69
CA ASP A 147 14.42 -10.11 -0.63
C ASP A 147 15.58 -11.03 -0.23
N TYR A 148 16.29 -11.58 -1.22
CA TYR A 148 17.45 -12.42 -0.98
C TYR A 148 18.59 -11.67 -0.30
N ARG A 149 18.87 -10.43 -0.72
CA ARG A 149 19.87 -9.57 -0.06
C ARG A 149 19.54 -9.36 1.41
N ARG A 150 18.27 -9.11 1.77
CA ARG A 150 17.85 -8.96 3.17
C ARG A 150 18.12 -10.22 4.00
N VAL A 151 17.93 -11.40 3.41
CA VAL A 151 18.31 -12.67 4.07
C VAL A 151 19.82 -12.73 4.27
N VAL A 152 20.62 -12.47 3.23
CA VAL A 152 22.10 -12.50 3.31
C VAL A 152 22.63 -11.50 4.33
N VAL A 153 22.12 -10.27 4.35
CA VAL A 153 22.49 -9.22 5.33
C VAL A 153 22.23 -9.70 6.75
N LYS A 154 21.05 -10.29 6.99
CA LYS A 154 20.68 -10.82 8.31
C LYS A 154 21.63 -11.92 8.78
N GLU A 155 21.96 -12.88 7.91
CA GLU A 155 22.82 -14.02 8.26
C GLU A 155 24.31 -13.64 8.36
N SER A 156 24.75 -12.63 7.60
CA SER A 156 26.15 -12.17 7.59
C SER A 156 26.51 -11.16 8.68
N GLY A 157 25.51 -10.58 9.36
CA GLY A 157 25.72 -9.57 10.39
C GLY A 157 26.15 -8.19 9.86
N VAL A 158 25.86 -7.90 8.58
CA VAL A 158 26.09 -6.56 8.01
C VAL A 158 25.23 -5.54 8.75
N SER A 159 25.86 -4.41 9.10
CA SER A 159 25.20 -3.34 9.86
C SER A 159 24.16 -2.59 9.03
N VAL A 160 23.18 -1.99 9.72
CA VAL A 160 22.13 -1.17 9.09
C VAL A 160 22.75 0.02 8.36
N GLU A 161 23.80 0.62 8.91
CA GLU A 161 24.53 1.75 8.34
C GLU A 161 25.20 1.39 7.01
N GLN A 162 25.78 0.20 6.90
CA GLN A 162 26.36 -0.29 5.65
C GLN A 162 25.29 -0.49 4.56
N GLU A 163 24.11 -0.99 4.94
CA GLU A 163 23.00 -1.13 3.99
C GLU A 163 22.38 0.22 3.61
N LEU A 164 22.35 1.20 4.52
CA LEU A 164 21.98 2.57 4.17
C LEU A 164 22.98 3.15 3.15
N GLN A 165 24.29 2.99 3.35
CA GLN A 165 25.31 3.39 2.37
C GLN A 165 25.15 2.68 1.02
N PHE A 166 24.76 1.39 1.03
CA PHE A 166 24.42 0.67 -0.19
C PHE A 166 23.24 1.34 -0.92
N THR A 167 22.16 1.66 -0.21
CA THR A 167 21.03 2.39 -0.82
C THR A 167 21.40 3.80 -1.27
N ASP A 168 22.29 4.50 -0.57
CA ASP A 168 22.77 5.84 -0.98
C ASP A 168 23.49 5.76 -2.33
N ARG A 169 24.33 4.74 -2.54
CA ARG A 169 24.99 4.51 -3.83
C ARG A 169 23.99 4.25 -4.96
N LEU A 170 22.98 3.42 -4.70
CA LEU A 170 21.96 3.12 -5.72
C LEU A 170 21.11 4.35 -6.06
N ILE A 171 20.67 5.11 -5.05
CA ILE A 171 19.93 6.35 -5.24
C ILE A 171 20.79 7.40 -5.95
N GLY A 172 22.08 7.49 -5.63
CA GLY A 172 23.02 8.38 -6.33
C GLY A 172 23.18 8.03 -7.81
N SER A 173 23.06 6.75 -8.18
CA SER A 173 23.10 6.30 -9.57
C SER A 173 21.77 6.44 -10.32
N ASN A 174 20.66 6.11 -9.65
CA ASN A 174 19.30 6.31 -10.12
C ASN A 174 18.41 6.76 -8.96
N PHE A 175 18.16 8.06 -8.94
CA PHE A 175 17.37 8.68 -7.88
C PHE A 175 15.94 8.12 -7.78
N SER A 176 15.38 7.67 -8.91
CA SER A 176 14.00 7.16 -9.01
C SER A 176 13.87 5.67 -8.64
N ASN A 177 14.89 5.06 -8.04
CA ASN A 177 14.87 3.67 -7.64
C ASN A 177 13.94 3.43 -6.42
N TYR A 178 12.68 3.09 -6.69
CA TYR A 178 11.67 2.80 -5.67
C TYR A 178 12.11 1.74 -4.66
N SER A 179 12.76 0.66 -5.12
CA SER A 179 13.16 -0.45 -4.25
C SER A 179 14.18 -0.02 -3.20
N SER A 180 15.10 0.88 -3.57
CA SER A 180 16.08 1.44 -2.62
C SER A 180 15.41 2.32 -1.57
N TRP A 181 14.49 3.21 -2.00
CA TRP A 181 13.74 4.05 -1.06
C TRP A 181 12.82 3.25 -0.14
N HIS A 182 12.13 2.24 -0.67
CA HIS A 182 11.34 1.32 0.14
C HIS A 182 12.22 0.58 1.16
N TYR A 183 13.41 0.14 0.77
CA TYR A 183 14.30 -0.52 1.72
C TYR A 183 14.77 0.43 2.82
N ARG A 184 15.10 1.69 2.48
CA ARG A 184 15.40 2.73 3.48
C ARG A 184 14.27 2.96 4.46
N SER A 185 13.00 2.94 4.03
CA SER A 185 11.86 3.09 4.93
C SER A 185 11.76 1.95 5.96
N THR A 186 12.37 0.79 5.69
CA THR A 186 12.49 -0.32 6.65
C THR A 186 13.75 -0.28 7.51
N LEU A 187 14.84 0.34 7.01
CA LEU A 187 16.13 0.43 7.71
C LEU A 187 16.16 1.59 8.72
N LEU A 188 15.65 2.76 8.34
CA LEU A 188 15.69 3.96 9.18
C LEU A 188 15.01 3.76 10.56
N PRO A 189 13.85 3.09 10.67
CA PRO A 189 13.26 2.81 11.98
C PRO A 189 14.09 1.88 12.88
N GLN A 190 14.99 1.06 12.30
CA GLN A 190 15.88 0.20 13.08
C GLN A 190 17.05 0.99 13.67
N LEU A 191 17.54 2.01 12.95
CA LEU A 191 18.60 2.91 13.41
C LEU A 191 18.09 3.95 14.42
N HIS A 192 16.85 4.41 14.21
CA HIS A 192 16.17 5.39 15.04
C HIS A 192 14.86 4.80 15.56
N PRO A 193 14.92 3.86 16.52
CA PRO A 193 13.71 3.29 17.12
C PRO A 193 12.91 4.42 17.76
N GLN A 194 11.61 4.49 17.45
CA GLN A 194 10.71 5.41 18.14
C GLN A 194 10.73 5.06 19.64
N PRO A 195 10.79 6.07 20.55
CA PRO A 195 10.65 5.80 21.96
C PRO A 195 9.32 5.08 22.21
N ALA A 196 9.33 4.03 23.02
CA ALA A 196 8.11 3.39 23.48
C ALA A 196 7.21 4.46 24.13
N PRO A 197 5.88 4.40 23.96
CA PRO A 197 4.94 5.42 24.43
C PRO A 197 4.98 5.69 25.95
N ASP A 198 5.70 4.88 26.74
CA ASP A 198 5.79 4.99 28.20
C ASP A 198 7.12 5.56 28.72
N SER A 199 8.00 6.09 27.87
CA SER A 199 9.31 6.65 28.30
C SER A 199 9.48 8.13 27.99
N ALA A 200 8.58 8.95 28.51
CA ALA A 200 8.85 10.38 28.68
C ALA A 200 9.84 10.58 29.85
N SER A 201 11.13 10.33 29.60
CA SER A 201 12.20 10.85 30.44
C SER A 201 13.07 11.79 29.62
N ASN A 202 13.00 13.07 29.97
CA ASN A 202 13.83 14.17 29.52
C ASN A 202 15.30 13.76 29.32
N THR A 203 15.70 13.52 28.08
CA THR A 203 17.08 13.70 27.64
C THR A 203 17.08 14.27 26.24
N SER A 204 17.71 15.44 26.13
CA SER A 204 17.93 16.21 24.90
C SER A 204 18.71 15.39 23.85
N PRO A 205 18.29 15.37 22.58
CA PRO A 205 19.10 14.78 21.52
C PRO A 205 20.23 15.75 21.11
N SER A 206 21.42 15.19 20.91
CA SER A 206 22.60 15.87 20.35
C SER A 206 22.43 16.13 18.84
N PRO A 207 23.01 17.22 18.29
CA PRO A 207 22.75 17.65 16.92
C PRO A 207 23.86 17.15 15.98
N THR A 208 23.66 16.04 15.27
CA THR A 208 24.48 15.71 14.10
C THR A 208 23.75 14.79 13.14
N ALA A 209 23.12 15.36 12.11
CA ALA A 209 23.12 14.88 10.73
C ALA A 209 22.20 15.79 9.91
N SER A 210 22.78 16.71 9.14
CA SER A 210 22.06 17.51 8.16
C SER A 210 21.49 16.60 7.06
N PRO A 211 20.19 16.65 6.74
CA PRO A 211 19.70 16.06 5.51
C PRO A 211 19.57 17.17 4.46
N GLN A 212 20.60 17.33 3.63
CA GLN A 212 20.40 17.89 2.30
C GLN A 212 19.78 16.80 1.43
N ILE A 213 18.45 16.85 1.23
CA ILE A 213 17.79 16.04 0.19
C ILE A 213 16.90 16.98 -0.62
N HIS A 214 17.45 17.47 -1.73
CA HIS A 214 16.69 18.16 -2.75
C HIS A 214 15.82 17.17 -3.56
N SER A 215 14.53 17.48 -3.58
CA SER A 215 13.59 17.41 -4.71
C SER A 215 13.30 16.07 -5.45
N HIS A 216 12.05 15.61 -5.24
CA HIS A 216 11.10 14.93 -6.15
C HIS A 216 11.03 13.40 -6.29
N ARG A 217 9.83 12.92 -5.94
CA ARG A 217 9.69 11.70 -5.20
C ARG A 217 8.40 11.00 -5.67
N VAL A 218 8.53 9.84 -6.31
CA VAL A 218 7.45 8.82 -6.35
C VAL A 218 7.41 8.03 -5.04
N CYS A 219 8.51 8.09 -4.26
CA CYS A 219 8.58 7.56 -2.91
C CYS A 219 8.19 8.58 -1.82
N GLU A 220 7.86 9.83 -2.19
CA GLU A 220 7.29 10.82 -1.27
C GLU A 220 6.00 10.29 -0.73
N GLU A 221 5.15 9.67 -1.53
CA GLU A 221 3.84 9.29 -1.01
C GLU A 221 3.97 8.29 0.15
N GLN A 222 5.00 7.45 0.19
CA GLN A 222 5.24 6.52 1.30
C GLN A 222 6.02 7.19 2.45
N LEU A 223 7.03 8.01 2.17
CA LEU A 223 7.79 8.74 3.22
C LEU A 223 7.01 9.92 3.82
N LEU A 224 6.24 10.66 3.02
CA LEU A 224 5.20 11.60 3.44
C LEU A 224 4.02 10.85 4.05
N LYS A 225 3.59 9.65 3.61
CA LYS A 225 2.60 8.91 4.41
C LYS A 225 3.16 8.55 5.77
N ASP A 226 4.39 8.08 5.88
CA ASP A 226 4.97 7.68 7.17
C ASP A 226 5.35 8.88 8.06
N GLN A 227 5.72 10.04 7.47
CA GLN A 227 5.98 11.29 8.21
C GLN A 227 4.73 12.16 8.44
N LEU A 228 3.75 12.16 7.54
CA LEU A 228 2.46 12.87 7.72
C LEU A 228 1.39 12.02 8.41
N LEU A 229 1.46 10.68 8.46
CA LEU A 229 0.54 9.92 9.35
C LEU A 229 0.71 10.38 10.80
N VAL A 230 1.91 10.86 11.15
CA VAL A 230 2.23 11.46 12.45
C VAL A 230 1.63 12.88 12.61
N CYS A 231 1.27 13.56 11.52
CA CYS A 231 0.65 14.89 11.52
C CYS A 231 -0.88 14.88 11.32
N VAL A 232 -1.49 13.77 10.91
CA VAL A 232 -2.93 13.67 10.57
C VAL A 232 -3.87 13.86 11.78
N CYS A 233 -3.36 14.00 13.01
CA CYS A 233 -4.18 14.28 14.18
C CYS A 233 -3.54 15.32 15.10
N GLY A 234 -3.11 16.48 14.59
CA GLY A 234 -2.85 17.69 15.40
C GLY A 234 -1.90 17.58 16.60
N ARG A 235 -1.14 16.49 16.74
CA ARG A 235 -0.38 16.15 17.96
C ARG A 235 1.13 16.19 17.79
N SER A 236 1.60 16.52 16.60
CA SER A 236 3.02 16.64 16.31
C SER A 236 3.34 18.10 16.02
N GLU A 237 3.64 18.85 17.08
CA GLU A 237 4.12 20.21 16.95
C GLU A 237 5.42 20.21 16.13
N LEU A 238 5.46 20.99 15.06
CA LEU A 238 6.66 21.15 14.24
C LEU A 238 7.69 21.97 15.02
N SER A 239 8.91 21.45 15.13
CA SER A 239 10.04 22.26 15.60
C SER A 239 10.33 23.39 14.61
N VAL A 240 10.93 24.48 15.10
CA VAL A 240 11.33 25.63 14.25
C VAL A 240 12.19 25.19 13.06
N GLU A 241 13.12 24.26 13.30
CA GLU A 241 13.99 23.69 12.26
C GLU A 241 13.18 22.95 11.18
N LYS A 242 12.26 22.06 11.57
CA LYS A 242 11.43 21.32 10.62
C LYS A 242 10.48 22.23 9.85
N SER A 243 9.89 23.20 10.53
CA SER A 243 9.01 24.20 9.89
C SER A 243 9.77 25.01 8.84
N SER A 244 10.99 25.46 9.14
CA SER A 244 11.85 26.19 8.19
C SER A 244 12.20 25.35 6.96
N VAL A 245 12.52 24.06 7.15
CA VAL A 245 12.81 23.14 6.04
C VAL A 245 11.59 22.96 5.14
N LEU A 246 10.42 22.67 5.72
CA LEU A 246 9.19 22.47 4.96
C LEU A 246 8.75 23.73 4.21
N GLN A 247 8.95 24.92 4.79
CA GLN A 247 8.71 26.20 4.11
C GLN A 247 9.66 26.39 2.91
N ALA A 248 10.95 26.06 3.06
CA ALA A 248 11.90 26.13 1.96
C ALA A 248 11.57 25.13 0.84
N GLU A 249 11.10 23.92 1.19
CA GLU A 249 10.59 22.94 0.22
C GLU A 249 9.34 23.47 -0.50
N LEU A 250 8.40 24.09 0.21
CA LEU A 250 7.19 24.67 -0.38
C LEU A 250 7.53 25.78 -1.39
N GLN A 251 8.46 26.68 -1.03
CA GLN A 251 8.96 27.71 -1.94
C GLN A 251 9.61 27.11 -3.18
N SER A 252 10.43 26.07 -3.01
CA SER A 252 11.09 25.38 -4.12
C SER A 252 10.07 24.69 -5.04
N CYS A 253 9.04 24.06 -4.48
CA CYS A 253 7.97 23.44 -5.25
C CYS A 253 7.15 24.49 -6.01
N ASN A 254 6.87 25.65 -5.42
CA ASN A 254 6.18 26.74 -6.11
C ASN A 254 7.00 27.24 -7.32
N GLN A 255 8.31 27.41 -7.17
CA GLN A 255 9.20 27.74 -8.30
C GLN A 255 9.20 26.67 -9.38
N LEU A 256 9.18 25.39 -9.01
CA LEU A 256 9.07 24.30 -9.98
C LEU A 256 7.72 24.31 -10.69
N LEU A 257 6.63 24.63 -9.98
CA LEU A 257 5.30 24.69 -10.58
C LEU A 257 5.18 25.83 -11.61
N GLU A 258 5.89 26.95 -11.41
CA GLU A 258 6.01 28.02 -12.40
C GLU A 258 6.69 27.53 -13.69
N LEU A 259 7.69 26.65 -13.58
CA LEU A 259 8.40 26.06 -14.72
C LEU A 259 7.58 24.94 -15.38
N GLU A 260 6.88 24.13 -14.58
CA GLU A 260 6.09 22.98 -15.02
C GLU A 260 4.66 23.00 -14.45
N PRO A 261 3.75 23.81 -15.01
CA PRO A 261 2.40 23.99 -14.45
C PRO A 261 1.52 22.73 -14.46
N GLN A 262 1.86 21.75 -15.31
CA GLN A 262 1.14 20.47 -15.43
C GLN A 262 1.79 19.34 -14.61
N ASN A 263 2.75 19.66 -13.73
CA ASN A 263 3.37 18.65 -12.89
C ASN A 263 2.45 18.28 -11.72
N LYS A 264 1.66 17.21 -11.92
CA LYS A 264 0.72 16.68 -10.90
C LYS A 264 1.38 16.33 -9.56
N TRP A 265 2.65 15.92 -9.58
CA TRP A 265 3.37 15.55 -8.36
C TRP A 265 3.74 16.79 -7.57
N CYS A 266 4.26 17.82 -8.25
CA CYS A 266 4.56 19.10 -7.64
C CYS A 266 3.31 19.72 -6.99
N LEU A 267 2.18 19.72 -7.71
CA LEU A 267 0.88 20.17 -7.18
C LEU A 267 0.46 19.41 -5.93
N LEU A 268 0.54 18.08 -5.94
CA LEU A 268 0.19 17.25 -4.79
C LEU A 268 1.15 17.49 -3.61
N THR A 269 2.45 17.61 -3.86
CA THR A 269 3.45 17.89 -2.81
C THR A 269 3.23 19.26 -2.19
N ILE A 270 2.90 20.30 -2.96
CA ILE A 270 2.53 21.62 -2.43
C ILE A 270 1.32 21.52 -1.49
N ILE A 271 0.27 20.79 -1.89
CA ILE A 271 -0.90 20.52 -1.04
C ILE A 271 -0.51 19.85 0.28
N LEU A 272 0.38 18.84 0.24
CA LEU A 272 0.83 18.11 1.43
C LEU A 272 1.74 18.97 2.32
N LEU A 273 2.58 19.84 1.76
CA LEU A 273 3.41 20.77 2.51
C LEU A 273 2.58 21.86 3.19
N MET A 274 1.60 22.44 2.49
CA MET A 274 0.63 23.36 3.08
C MET A 274 -0.14 22.71 4.23
N ARG A 275 -0.56 21.44 4.06
CA ARG A 275 -1.20 20.65 5.11
C ARG A 275 -0.31 20.44 6.33
N ALA A 276 0.99 20.16 6.12
CA ALA A 276 1.94 19.95 7.21
C ALA A 276 2.24 21.24 7.99
N LEU A 277 2.36 22.38 7.28
CA LEU A 277 2.77 23.67 7.85
C LEU A 277 1.64 24.38 8.59
N ASP A 278 0.54 24.65 7.89
CA ASP A 278 -0.63 25.33 8.45
C ASP A 278 -1.89 24.97 7.64
N PRO A 279 -2.61 23.92 8.04
CA PRO A 279 -3.78 23.43 7.30
C PRO A 279 -4.96 24.42 7.29
N LEU A 280 -5.05 25.31 8.30
CA LEU A 280 -6.12 26.29 8.41
C LEU A 280 -5.78 27.57 7.65
N GLY A 281 -4.54 28.05 7.75
CA GLY A 281 -4.06 29.22 7.01
C GLY A 281 -4.06 29.03 5.49
N HIS A 282 -3.70 27.83 5.03
CA HIS A 282 -3.65 27.50 3.59
C HIS A 282 -4.91 26.84 3.03
N GLU A 283 -6.05 26.87 3.73
CA GLU A 283 -7.27 26.18 3.29
C GLU A 283 -7.72 26.60 1.88
N LYS A 284 -7.76 27.91 1.60
CA LYS A 284 -8.22 28.43 0.29
C LYS A 284 -7.27 28.05 -0.84
N GLU A 285 -5.97 28.17 -0.61
CA GLU A 285 -4.93 27.81 -1.58
C GLU A 285 -4.95 26.30 -1.85
N THR A 286 -5.08 25.49 -0.81
CA THR A 286 -5.21 24.03 -0.91
C THR A 286 -6.38 23.63 -1.81
N LEU A 287 -7.55 24.26 -1.62
CA LEU A 287 -8.72 24.00 -2.46
C LEU A 287 -8.48 24.40 -3.93
N ALA A 288 -7.82 25.52 -4.18
CA ALA A 288 -7.47 25.94 -5.54
C ALA A 288 -6.53 24.92 -6.22
N HIS A 289 -5.49 24.48 -5.51
CA HIS A 289 -4.55 23.47 -6.02
C HIS A 289 -5.24 22.12 -6.29
N PHE A 290 -6.21 21.71 -5.47
CA PHE A 290 -7.01 20.52 -5.74
C PHE A 290 -7.82 20.63 -7.04
N GLN A 291 -8.36 21.81 -7.37
CA GLN A 291 -9.06 21.99 -8.64
C GLN A 291 -8.10 21.86 -9.83
N THR A 292 -6.97 22.56 -9.78
CA THR A 292 -5.92 22.43 -10.81
C THR A 292 -5.43 20.99 -10.94
N LEU A 293 -5.25 20.28 -9.82
CA LEU A 293 -4.80 18.89 -9.83
C LEU A 293 -5.82 17.94 -10.50
N LYS A 294 -7.12 18.18 -10.30
CA LYS A 294 -8.19 17.42 -10.98
C LYS A 294 -8.20 17.66 -12.49
N GLU A 295 -7.87 18.86 -12.94
CA GLU A 295 -7.75 19.21 -14.36
C GLU A 295 -6.50 18.58 -15.00
N VAL A 296 -5.37 18.63 -14.30
CA VAL A 296 -4.09 18.07 -14.78
C VAL A 296 -4.09 16.53 -14.78
N ASP A 297 -4.80 15.90 -13.84
CA ASP A 297 -4.83 14.44 -13.70
C ASP A 297 -6.27 13.89 -13.55
N PRO A 298 -7.07 13.93 -14.63
CA PRO A 298 -8.50 13.62 -14.58
C PRO A 298 -8.78 12.16 -14.21
N MET A 299 -7.86 11.24 -14.52
CA MET A 299 -7.99 9.82 -14.17
C MET A 299 -8.06 9.57 -12.65
N ARG A 300 -7.57 10.51 -11.83
CA ARG A 300 -7.55 10.44 -10.36
C ARG A 300 -8.46 11.49 -9.71
N SER A 301 -9.33 12.13 -10.48
CA SER A 301 -10.25 13.17 -10.00
C SER A 301 -11.08 12.74 -8.79
N SER A 302 -11.64 11.52 -8.78
CA SER A 302 -12.37 10.96 -7.64
C SER A 302 -11.49 10.84 -6.39
N TYR A 303 -10.26 10.33 -6.53
CA TYR A 303 -9.31 10.25 -5.42
C TYR A 303 -9.00 11.62 -4.83
N TYR A 304 -8.83 12.65 -5.68
CA TYR A 304 -8.59 14.02 -5.20
C TYR A 304 -9.82 14.64 -4.54
N SER A 305 -11.03 14.33 -5.00
CA SER A 305 -12.27 14.74 -4.31
C SER A 305 -12.36 14.12 -2.92
N ASP A 306 -12.02 12.84 -2.80
CA ASP A 306 -12.02 12.14 -1.51
C ASP A 306 -10.95 12.69 -0.57
N LEU A 307 -9.74 12.95 -1.08
CA LEU A 307 -8.65 13.53 -0.30
C LEU A 307 -8.98 14.97 0.14
N CYS A 308 -9.60 15.77 -0.73
CA CYS A 308 -10.09 17.09 -0.40
C CYS A 308 -11.17 17.05 0.68
N SER A 309 -12.12 16.09 0.58
CA SER A 309 -13.15 15.87 1.60
C SER A 309 -12.52 15.55 2.95
N LYS A 310 -11.51 14.68 2.95
CA LYS A 310 -10.73 14.35 4.16
C LYS A 310 -10.10 15.58 4.79
N PHE A 311 -9.44 16.43 4.01
CA PHE A 311 -8.78 17.63 4.55
C PHE A 311 -9.77 18.65 5.11
N LEU A 312 -10.94 18.81 4.48
CA LEU A 312 -12.01 19.68 4.96
C LEU A 312 -12.61 19.19 6.28
N ILE A 313 -12.78 17.87 6.42
CA ILE A 313 -13.23 17.24 7.67
C ILE A 313 -12.22 17.50 8.77
N GLU A 314 -10.96 17.18 8.55
CA GLU A 314 -9.90 17.40 9.54
C GLU A 314 -9.79 18.89 9.93
N ASN A 315 -9.89 19.82 8.96
CA ASN A 315 -9.93 21.27 9.24
C ASN A 315 -11.10 21.67 10.13
N THR A 316 -12.27 21.06 9.91
CA THR A 316 -13.46 21.38 10.69
C THR A 316 -13.37 20.80 12.09
N ILE A 317 -12.76 19.62 12.26
CA ILE A 317 -12.45 19.06 13.57
C ILE A 317 -11.53 20.00 14.35
N LEU A 318 -10.45 20.49 13.74
CA LEU A 318 -9.54 21.45 14.38
C LEU A 318 -10.26 22.75 14.78
N LYS A 319 -11.11 23.30 13.89
CA LYS A 319 -11.91 24.50 14.19
C LYS A 319 -12.89 24.27 15.34
N MET A 320 -13.52 23.09 15.37
CA MET A 320 -14.45 22.67 16.41
C MET A 320 -13.76 22.53 17.76
N GLU A 321 -12.59 21.88 17.80
CA GLU A 321 -11.76 21.74 19.00
C GLU A 321 -11.31 23.11 19.53
N TYR A 322 -10.87 24.02 18.65
CA TYR A 322 -10.47 25.37 19.04
C TYR A 322 -11.61 26.21 19.60
N ALA A 323 -12.83 26.03 19.08
CA ALA A 323 -14.02 26.74 19.53
C ALA A 323 -14.73 26.08 20.72
N GLU A 324 -14.28 24.90 21.16
CA GLU A 324 -14.90 24.07 22.20
C GLU A 324 -16.40 23.80 21.97
N VAL A 325 -16.83 23.73 20.70
CA VAL A 325 -18.21 23.47 20.32
C VAL A 325 -18.43 22.00 20.03
N ARG A 326 -19.65 21.50 20.30
CA ARG A 326 -20.05 20.11 20.00
C ARG A 326 -20.90 20.02 18.73
N VAL A 327 -20.76 21.03 17.87
CA VAL A 327 -21.50 21.17 16.60
C VAL A 327 -20.50 21.02 15.46
N PHE A 328 -20.76 20.07 14.57
CA PHE A 328 -19.93 19.77 13.43
C PHE A 328 -20.70 20.09 12.14
N SER A 329 -20.32 21.17 11.46
CA SER A 329 -21.02 21.65 10.27
C SER A 329 -20.08 21.72 9.06
N LEU A 330 -20.45 21.00 8.01
CA LEU A 330 -19.75 20.90 6.72
C LEU A 330 -20.74 21.05 5.56
N SER A 331 -21.65 22.01 5.65
CA SER A 331 -22.59 22.27 4.56
C SER A 331 -21.91 22.92 3.35
N ASN A 332 -22.35 22.53 2.15
CA ASN A 332 -21.88 23.10 0.88
C ASN A 332 -20.36 23.01 0.67
N LYS A 333 -19.80 21.81 0.86
CA LYS A 333 -18.34 21.55 0.76
C LYS A 333 -17.96 20.57 -0.34
N ASN A 334 -18.93 20.13 -1.16
CA ASN A 334 -18.74 19.12 -2.19
C ASN A 334 -18.09 17.83 -1.67
N LEU A 335 -18.45 17.42 -0.44
CA LEU A 335 -17.93 16.20 0.15
C LEU A 335 -18.40 14.97 -0.63
N THR A 336 -17.48 14.10 -0.98
CA THR A 336 -17.74 12.81 -1.65
C THR A 336 -17.66 11.63 -0.69
N THR A 337 -16.89 11.79 0.40
CA THR A 337 -16.68 10.75 1.41
C THR A 337 -16.57 11.36 2.80
N LEU A 338 -16.78 10.52 3.83
CA LEU A 338 -16.64 10.86 5.24
C LEU A 338 -15.53 10.02 5.88
N CYS A 339 -14.72 10.63 6.73
CA CYS A 339 -13.61 10.01 7.45
C CYS A 339 -13.47 10.60 8.86
N HIS A 340 -12.63 10.00 9.70
CA HIS A 340 -12.32 10.49 11.06
C HIS A 340 -13.55 10.64 11.97
N LEU A 341 -14.61 9.86 11.72
CA LEU A 341 -15.83 9.86 12.54
C LEU A 341 -15.57 9.38 13.98
N ASP A 342 -14.49 8.62 14.20
CA ASP A 342 -14.00 8.21 15.52
C ASP A 342 -13.64 9.40 16.42
N GLN A 343 -13.25 10.54 15.84
CA GLN A 343 -12.94 11.77 16.57
C GLN A 343 -14.19 12.56 16.97
N LEU A 344 -15.34 12.23 16.39
CA LEU A 344 -16.60 12.97 16.58
C LEU A 344 -17.49 12.35 17.66
N LEU A 345 -16.95 11.49 18.54
CA LEU A 345 -17.68 10.78 19.60
C LEU A 345 -18.56 11.69 20.47
N LEU A 346 -18.06 12.91 20.75
CA LEU A 346 -18.71 13.88 21.61
C LEU A 346 -19.64 14.84 20.86
N VAL A 347 -19.71 14.81 19.53
CA VAL A 347 -20.54 15.73 18.75
C VAL A 347 -22.03 15.46 19.00
N THR A 348 -22.81 16.52 19.18
CA THR A 348 -24.26 16.44 19.38
C THR A 348 -25.04 16.81 18.12
N HIS A 349 -24.52 17.71 17.28
CA HIS A 349 -25.19 18.17 16.08
C HIS A 349 -24.25 18.03 14.88
N ILE A 350 -24.70 17.32 13.84
CA ILE A 350 -23.97 17.17 12.58
C ILE A 350 -24.80 17.73 11.44
N ASN A 351 -24.22 18.67 10.69
CA ASN A 351 -24.80 19.16 9.44
C ASN A 351 -23.86 18.85 8.26
N LEU A 352 -24.32 17.99 7.36
CA LEU A 352 -23.68 17.54 6.13
C LEU A 352 -24.48 17.93 4.88
N SER A 353 -25.37 18.90 5.01
CA SER A 353 -26.28 19.30 3.92
C SER A 353 -25.56 19.86 2.68
N SER A 354 -26.17 19.70 1.51
CA SER A 354 -25.64 20.20 0.23
C SER A 354 -24.24 19.65 -0.10
N ASN A 355 -24.09 18.32 -0.10
CA ASN A 355 -22.86 17.62 -0.47
C ASN A 355 -23.15 16.53 -1.52
N GLN A 356 -22.17 15.66 -1.81
CA GLN A 356 -22.27 14.61 -2.83
C GLN A 356 -22.12 13.22 -2.21
N LEU A 357 -22.61 13.06 -0.98
CA LEU A 357 -22.51 11.79 -0.25
C LEU A 357 -23.47 10.76 -0.83
N LEU A 358 -22.94 9.57 -1.16
CA LEU A 358 -23.73 8.45 -1.68
C LEU A 358 -24.29 7.54 -0.57
N ARG A 359 -23.64 7.51 0.59
CA ARG A 359 -24.03 6.65 1.71
C ARG A 359 -23.50 7.18 3.03
N LEU A 360 -24.17 6.79 4.12
CA LEU A 360 -23.65 6.99 5.47
C LEU A 360 -22.88 5.74 5.92
N PRO A 361 -21.57 5.84 6.18
CA PRO A 361 -20.73 4.69 6.46
C PRO A 361 -20.98 4.10 7.86
N PRO A 362 -20.69 2.80 8.09
CA PRO A 362 -20.95 2.12 9.36
C PRO A 362 -20.24 2.75 10.58
N GLN A 363 -19.19 3.51 10.35
CA GLN A 363 -18.48 4.27 11.39
C GLN A 363 -19.35 5.34 12.07
N PHE A 364 -20.52 5.69 11.52
CA PHE A 364 -21.50 6.53 12.21
C PHE A 364 -21.91 5.96 13.58
N ALA A 365 -21.90 4.64 13.76
CA ALA A 365 -22.17 4.01 15.05
C ALA A 365 -21.24 4.47 16.19
N MET A 366 -20.10 5.11 15.88
CA MET A 366 -19.20 5.68 16.89
C MET A 366 -19.74 6.98 17.51
N LEU A 367 -20.75 7.62 16.91
CA LEU A 367 -21.27 8.92 17.31
C LEU A 367 -22.27 8.82 18.48
N GLN A 368 -21.79 8.35 19.64
CA GLN A 368 -22.63 8.03 20.80
C GLN A 368 -23.37 9.22 21.42
N CYS A 369 -22.94 10.45 21.12
CA CYS A 369 -23.58 11.68 21.60
C CYS A 369 -24.47 12.39 20.57
N LEU A 370 -24.60 11.85 19.35
CA LEU A 370 -25.33 12.53 18.28
C LEU A 370 -26.83 12.63 18.60
N GLU A 371 -27.36 13.84 18.55
CA GLU A 371 -28.76 14.19 18.80
C GLU A 371 -29.45 14.60 17.49
N VAL A 372 -28.78 15.40 16.66
CA VAL A 372 -29.34 15.93 15.40
C VAL A 372 -28.42 15.62 14.23
N LEU A 373 -28.97 15.02 13.18
CA LEU A 373 -28.30 14.78 11.90
C LEU A 373 -29.05 15.44 10.75
N GLU A 374 -28.42 16.43 10.13
CA GLU A 374 -28.88 17.07 8.90
C GLU A 374 -28.02 16.60 7.72
N ALA A 375 -28.58 15.87 6.78
CA ALA A 375 -27.91 15.37 5.57
C ALA A 375 -28.75 15.62 4.31
N ASP A 376 -29.41 16.78 4.28
CA ASP A 376 -30.23 17.25 3.16
C ASP A 376 -29.39 17.48 1.89
N ASP A 377 -30.02 17.42 0.71
CA ASP A 377 -29.42 17.74 -0.59
C ASP A 377 -28.09 16.98 -0.84
N ASN A 378 -28.16 15.65 -0.74
CA ASN A 378 -27.07 14.73 -1.04
C ASN A 378 -27.56 13.68 -2.06
N ALA A 379 -26.75 12.64 -2.30
CA ALA A 379 -27.12 11.51 -3.17
C ALA A 379 -27.22 10.21 -2.37
N ILE A 380 -27.68 10.28 -1.11
CA ILE A 380 -27.66 9.14 -0.19
C ILE A 380 -28.68 8.09 -0.65
N GLU A 381 -28.20 6.88 -0.92
CA GLU A 381 -29.01 5.72 -1.30
C GLU A 381 -29.27 4.78 -0.12
N SER A 382 -28.38 4.77 0.89
CA SER A 382 -28.41 3.82 2.00
C SER A 382 -27.98 4.44 3.33
N LEU A 383 -28.70 4.10 4.40
CA LEU A 383 -28.48 4.53 5.79
C LEU A 383 -27.88 3.43 6.68
N GLU A 384 -27.20 2.44 6.11
CA GLU A 384 -26.61 1.31 6.85
C GLU A 384 -25.81 1.73 8.10
N GLY A 385 -25.19 2.92 8.06
CA GLY A 385 -24.41 3.44 9.19
C GLY A 385 -25.19 4.03 10.36
N LEU A 386 -26.49 4.30 10.23
CA LEU A 386 -27.32 4.85 11.30
C LEU A 386 -27.90 3.77 12.21
N TYR A 387 -27.04 2.87 12.68
CA TYR A 387 -27.40 1.78 13.59
C TYR A 387 -26.80 2.05 14.99
N HIS A 388 -27.57 1.76 16.06
CA HIS A 388 -27.14 1.94 17.46
C HIS A 388 -26.69 3.37 17.85
N LEU A 389 -27.48 4.38 17.50
CA LEU A 389 -27.29 5.76 17.97
C LEU A 389 -28.24 6.05 19.14
N PRO A 390 -27.79 5.96 20.41
CA PRO A 390 -28.68 5.96 21.58
C PRO A 390 -29.28 7.33 21.91
N LYS A 391 -28.75 8.41 21.33
CA LYS A 391 -29.18 9.78 21.58
C LYS A 391 -29.81 10.48 20.38
N LEU A 392 -29.89 9.82 19.23
CA LEU A 392 -30.38 10.45 18.01
C LEU A 392 -31.87 10.74 18.13
N GLU A 393 -32.24 12.02 18.02
CA GLU A 393 -33.60 12.52 18.16
C GLU A 393 -34.18 13.01 16.83
N GLU A 394 -33.35 13.61 15.98
CA GLU A 394 -33.76 14.23 14.72
C GLU A 394 -32.84 13.83 13.56
N VAL A 395 -33.47 13.39 12.46
CA VAL A 395 -32.79 13.08 11.19
C VAL A 395 -33.51 13.79 10.04
N SER A 396 -32.78 14.65 9.34
CA SER A 396 -33.23 15.28 8.10
C SER A 396 -32.42 14.75 6.92
N LEU A 397 -33.12 14.17 5.94
CA LEU A 397 -32.57 13.51 4.75
C LEU A 397 -33.26 14.03 3.48
N ARG A 398 -33.63 15.31 3.42
CA ARG A 398 -34.37 15.87 2.30
C ARG A 398 -33.58 15.76 0.99
N ASN A 399 -34.27 15.58 -0.12
CA ASN A 399 -33.69 15.56 -1.47
C ASN A 399 -32.50 14.59 -1.60
N ASN A 400 -32.68 13.34 -1.17
CA ASN A 400 -31.72 12.25 -1.35
C ASN A 400 -32.27 11.19 -2.33
N GLN A 401 -31.57 10.06 -2.49
CA GLN A 401 -31.92 9.00 -3.44
C GLN A 401 -32.42 7.72 -2.74
N ILE A 402 -33.05 7.86 -1.57
CA ILE A 402 -33.59 6.73 -0.82
C ILE A 402 -34.80 6.18 -1.58
N CYS A 403 -34.71 4.92 -2.03
CA CYS A 403 -35.69 4.32 -2.92
C CYS A 403 -36.57 3.28 -2.24
N LYS A 404 -36.07 2.56 -1.23
CA LYS A 404 -36.78 1.42 -0.62
C LYS A 404 -36.90 1.57 0.89
N LEU A 405 -37.92 0.91 1.45
CA LEU A 405 -38.09 0.79 2.90
C LEU A 405 -36.90 0.11 3.57
N SER A 406 -36.30 -0.89 2.91
CA SER A 406 -35.12 -1.62 3.40
C SER A 406 -33.94 -0.71 3.72
N ASP A 407 -33.82 0.41 3.00
CA ASP A 407 -32.71 1.35 3.16
C ASP A 407 -32.82 2.16 4.47
N LEU A 408 -34.00 2.12 5.12
CA LEU A 408 -34.33 2.81 6.37
C LEU A 408 -34.34 1.89 7.60
N GLU A 409 -34.20 0.57 7.42
CA GLU A 409 -34.27 -0.43 8.50
C GLU A 409 -33.26 -0.15 9.64
N SER A 410 -32.09 0.41 9.32
CA SER A 410 -31.07 0.78 10.30
C SER A 410 -31.58 1.74 11.37
N LEU A 411 -32.50 2.65 11.01
CA LEU A 411 -33.10 3.62 11.93
C LEU A 411 -33.96 2.97 13.01
N ALA A 412 -34.45 1.73 12.81
CA ALA A 412 -35.28 1.03 13.79
C ALA A 412 -34.53 0.76 15.11
N SER A 413 -33.20 0.75 15.07
CA SER A 413 -32.34 0.63 16.26
C SER A 413 -32.22 1.92 17.08
N CYS A 414 -32.57 3.07 16.50
CA CYS A 414 -32.45 4.38 17.14
C CYS A 414 -33.66 4.62 18.04
N THR A 415 -33.56 4.20 19.31
CA THR A 415 -34.68 4.19 20.27
C THR A 415 -35.18 5.57 20.70
N LYS A 416 -34.48 6.65 20.36
CA LYS A 416 -34.87 8.03 20.69
C LYS A 416 -35.30 8.86 19.50
N LEU A 417 -35.34 8.28 18.29
CA LEU A 417 -35.67 9.03 17.09
C LEU A 417 -37.14 9.48 17.13
N THR A 418 -37.36 10.79 17.12
CA THR A 418 -38.71 11.40 17.20
C THR A 418 -39.09 12.15 15.94
N ARG A 419 -38.11 12.71 15.22
CA ARG A 419 -38.32 13.50 14.00
C ARG A 419 -37.55 12.88 12.83
N LEU A 420 -38.26 12.65 11.73
CA LEU A 420 -37.69 12.13 10.49
C LEU A 420 -38.23 12.90 9.30
N ASP A 421 -37.35 13.50 8.50
CA ASP A 421 -37.72 14.23 7.29
C ASP A 421 -37.11 13.56 6.06
N LEU A 422 -37.98 13.02 5.20
CA LEU A 422 -37.64 12.28 3.99
C LEU A 422 -38.13 13.00 2.72
N ARG A 423 -38.55 14.27 2.82
CA ARG A 423 -39.09 15.01 1.68
C ARG A 423 -38.17 15.00 0.48
N GLY A 424 -38.73 14.77 -0.71
CA GLY A 424 -37.97 14.78 -1.96
C GLY A 424 -37.18 13.49 -2.24
N ASN A 425 -37.37 12.42 -1.44
CA ASN A 425 -36.82 11.11 -1.74
C ASN A 425 -37.78 10.27 -2.61
N PRO A 426 -37.26 9.39 -3.49
CA PRO A 426 -38.09 8.47 -4.26
C PRO A 426 -39.00 7.55 -3.43
N VAL A 427 -38.61 7.21 -2.20
CA VAL A 427 -39.36 6.33 -1.28
C VAL A 427 -40.79 6.82 -1.01
N HIS A 428 -41.04 8.14 -1.02
CA HIS A 428 -42.38 8.71 -0.85
C HIS A 428 -43.39 8.27 -1.92
N LYS A 429 -42.92 7.86 -3.11
CA LYS A 429 -43.78 7.36 -4.19
C LYS A 429 -44.27 5.92 -3.97
N THR A 430 -43.74 5.24 -2.96
CA THR A 430 -44.11 3.85 -2.64
C THR A 430 -45.51 3.83 -2.02
N ALA A 431 -46.40 2.96 -2.52
CA ALA A 431 -47.74 2.83 -1.96
C ALA A 431 -47.68 2.36 -0.50
N ASN A 432 -48.51 2.95 0.37
CA ASN A 432 -48.61 2.63 1.81
C ASN A 432 -47.36 2.92 2.66
N ILE A 433 -46.42 3.74 2.16
CA ILE A 433 -45.17 4.07 2.87
C ILE A 433 -45.42 4.63 4.29
N ASP A 434 -46.47 5.44 4.49
CA ASP A 434 -46.84 5.99 5.81
C ASP A 434 -47.11 4.88 6.83
N SER A 435 -47.84 3.84 6.43
CA SER A 435 -48.20 2.72 7.30
C SER A 435 -47.00 1.81 7.55
N GLU A 436 -46.17 1.56 6.53
CA GLU A 436 -44.98 0.72 6.66
C GLU A 436 -43.90 1.40 7.51
N LEU A 437 -43.69 2.71 7.36
CA LEU A 437 -42.79 3.47 8.21
C LEU A 437 -43.28 3.57 9.65
N SER A 438 -44.59 3.73 9.86
CA SER A 438 -45.17 3.70 11.21
C SER A 438 -44.99 2.35 11.91
N GLN A 439 -44.97 1.25 11.15
CA GLN A 439 -44.67 -0.09 11.68
C GLN A 439 -43.18 -0.28 11.97
N LEU A 440 -42.30 0.21 11.08
CA LEU A 440 -40.86 0.08 11.22
C LEU A 440 -40.30 1.00 12.32
N LEU A 441 -40.81 2.23 12.41
CA LEU A 441 -40.35 3.31 13.28
C LEU A 441 -41.50 3.86 14.14
N PRO A 442 -42.05 3.06 15.09
CA PRO A 442 -43.24 3.43 15.85
C PRO A 442 -43.03 4.61 16.81
N LEU A 443 -41.77 4.97 17.10
CA LEU A 443 -41.41 6.06 18.03
C LEU A 443 -41.33 7.43 17.34
N VAL A 444 -41.35 7.48 16.01
CA VAL A 444 -41.27 8.73 15.24
C VAL A 444 -42.63 9.43 15.31
N THR A 445 -42.65 10.62 15.91
CA THR A 445 -43.88 11.42 16.12
C THR A 445 -44.06 12.51 15.06
N ALA A 446 -42.96 12.98 14.46
CA ALA A 446 -42.97 13.97 13.40
C ALA A 446 -42.30 13.39 12.15
N LEU A 447 -43.10 12.79 11.27
CA LEU A 447 -42.68 12.28 9.97
C LEU A 447 -43.05 13.31 8.88
N SER A 448 -42.08 13.69 8.05
CA SER A 448 -42.29 14.49 6.84
C SER A 448 -41.86 13.69 5.62
N LEU A 449 -42.70 13.63 4.59
CA LEU A 449 -42.52 12.77 3.41
C LEU A 449 -42.67 13.55 2.10
#